data_AF-A0AAU9DB80-F1
#
_entry.id   AF-A0AAU9DB80-F1
#
_cell.length_a   1.000
_cell.length_b   1.000
_cell.length_c   1.000
_cell.angle_alpha   90.00
_cell.angle_beta   90.00
_cell.angle_gamma   90.00
#
_symmetry.space_group_name_H-M   'P 1'
#
loop_
_entity.id
_entity.type
_entity.pdbx_description
1 polymer ?
#
loop_
_entity_poly.entity_id
_entity_poly.type
_entity_poly.pdbx_seq_one_letter_code
_entity_poly.pdbx_strand_id
1 'polypeptide(L)'
;MKTLIASLMIFCAGLSSAFAQSALDKFFSEYSRDERFTVVEIKPRLFSLMAEVANDDQDDFDSVITNLTGLKVLAADNVTNGLTMFKKAGAKLEKNRYEELLYVHKPNKTEVRFYIDEDKSGKIKELVLLSASPTNFVMLSITGNLDLDKISKLSGSADIPGMEDLDKVGGKKKKE
;
A
#
# COMPACT_ATOMS: atom_id res chain seq x y z
N MET A 1 1.10 -20.58 46.77
CA MET A 1 1.16 -21.27 45.45
C MET A 1 0.06 -20.79 44.50
N LYS A 2 -1.21 -20.71 44.92
CA LYS A 2 -2.33 -20.23 44.09
C LYS A 2 -2.19 -18.78 43.59
N THR A 3 -1.61 -17.89 44.38
CA THR A 3 -1.36 -16.47 44.03
C THR A 3 -0.15 -16.26 43.10
N LEU A 4 0.82 -17.18 43.11
CA LEU A 4 1.99 -17.17 42.21
C LEU A 4 1.61 -17.61 40.78
N ILE A 5 0.71 -18.58 40.65
CA ILE A 5 0.20 -19.04 39.35
C ILE A 5 -0.65 -17.95 38.68
N ALA A 6 -1.46 -17.22 39.46
CA ALA A 6 -2.25 -16.10 38.95
C ALA A 6 -1.38 -14.94 38.44
N SER A 7 -0.24 -14.67 39.08
CA SER A 7 0.69 -13.61 38.66
C SER A 7 1.47 -13.97 37.39
N LEU A 8 1.76 -15.26 37.15
CA LEU A 8 2.44 -15.74 35.95
C LEU A 8 1.53 -15.73 34.70
N MET A 9 0.21 -15.95 34.87
CA MET A 9 -0.75 -15.85 33.76
C MET A 9 -0.94 -14.41 33.26
N ILE A 10 -0.83 -13.40 34.14
CA ILE A 10 -0.97 -11.99 33.78
C ILE A 10 0.28 -11.49 33.01
N PHE A 11 1.45 -12.05 33.29
CA PHE A 11 2.69 -11.71 32.58
C PHE A 11 2.71 -12.24 31.13
N CYS A 12 2.08 -13.39 30.85
CA CYS A 12 1.95 -13.92 29.49
C CYS A 12 0.91 -13.16 28.62
N ALA A 13 -0.01 -12.40 29.22
CA ALA A 13 -0.97 -11.59 28.47
C ALA A 13 -0.36 -10.29 27.91
N GLY A 14 0.82 -9.88 28.39
CA GLY A 14 1.49 -8.63 28.00
C GLY A 14 2.42 -8.72 26.79
N LEU A 15 2.67 -9.91 26.25
CA LEU A 15 3.63 -10.12 25.14
C LEU A 15 2.98 -10.32 23.76
N SER A 16 1.67 -10.16 23.66
CA SER A 16 0.97 -10.12 22.37
C SER A 16 1.00 -8.72 21.75
N SER A 17 2.07 -7.95 21.95
CA SER A 17 2.51 -6.97 20.95
C SER A 17 3.22 -7.71 19.83
N ALA A 18 2.53 -8.69 19.23
CA ALA A 18 2.78 -9.02 17.85
C ALA A 18 2.50 -7.72 17.11
N PHE A 19 3.56 -6.98 16.79
CA PHE A 19 3.53 -6.00 15.72
C PHE A 19 2.65 -6.61 14.65
N ALA A 20 1.53 -5.97 14.35
CA ALA A 20 0.60 -6.41 13.33
C ALA A 20 1.35 -6.31 12.01
N GLN A 21 2.22 -7.29 11.74
CA GLN A 21 2.96 -7.42 10.50
C GLN A 21 1.85 -7.60 9.48
N SER A 22 1.67 -6.58 8.65
CA SER A 22 0.54 -6.53 7.74
C SER A 22 0.57 -7.78 6.87
N ALA A 23 -0.59 -8.24 6.42
CA ALA A 23 -0.62 -9.39 5.52
C ALA A 23 0.24 -9.17 4.26
N LEU A 24 0.39 -7.89 3.91
CA LEU A 24 1.30 -7.37 2.91
C LEU A 24 2.76 -7.60 3.28
N ASP A 25 3.22 -7.25 4.49
CA ASP A 25 4.59 -7.50 4.93
C ASP A 25 4.99 -8.98 4.84
N LYS A 26 4.05 -9.89 5.16
CA LYS A 26 4.27 -11.33 5.01
C LYS A 26 4.37 -11.74 3.53
N PHE A 27 3.53 -11.15 2.67
CA PHE A 27 3.60 -11.37 1.23
C PHE A 27 4.94 -10.87 0.68
N PHE A 28 5.33 -9.63 0.98
CA PHE A 28 6.62 -9.07 0.60
C PHE A 28 7.81 -9.92 1.08
N SER A 29 7.76 -10.42 2.33
CA SER A 29 8.83 -11.28 2.86
C SER A 29 8.97 -12.62 2.15
N GLU A 30 7.87 -13.13 1.56
CA GLU A 30 7.85 -14.38 0.79
C GLU A 30 8.55 -14.20 -0.57
N TYR A 31 8.40 -13.04 -1.20
CA TYR A 31 8.96 -12.75 -2.52
C TYR A 31 10.29 -11.97 -2.50
N SER A 32 10.68 -11.38 -1.37
CA SER A 32 11.90 -10.57 -1.27
C SER A 32 13.20 -11.35 -1.42
N ARG A 33 13.15 -12.68 -1.35
CA ARG A 33 14.28 -13.57 -1.57
C ARG A 33 14.27 -14.26 -2.93
N ASP A 34 13.24 -14.00 -3.74
CA ASP A 34 13.11 -14.56 -5.07
C ASP A 34 13.79 -13.62 -6.08
N GLU A 35 14.79 -14.13 -6.79
CA GLU A 35 15.61 -13.33 -7.73
C GLU A 35 14.82 -12.75 -8.90
N ARG A 36 13.60 -13.26 -9.15
CA ARG A 36 12.71 -12.72 -10.18
C ARG A 36 12.05 -11.41 -9.78
N PHE A 37 12.16 -11.03 -8.51
CA PHE A 37 11.50 -9.86 -7.96
C PHE A 37 12.49 -8.75 -7.64
N THR A 38 12.16 -7.56 -8.07
CA THR A 38 12.73 -6.32 -7.57
C THR A 38 11.94 -5.87 -6.36
N VAL A 39 12.61 -5.68 -5.23
CA VAL A 39 12.03 -5.12 -4.01
C VAL A 39 12.65 -3.78 -3.71
N VAL A 40 11.80 -2.75 -3.61
CA VAL A 40 12.19 -1.42 -3.14
C VAL A 40 11.43 -1.14 -1.86
N GLU A 41 12.16 -0.76 -0.81
CA GLU A 41 11.56 -0.36 0.46
C GLU A 41 12.13 0.98 0.90
N ILE A 42 11.26 2.00 0.96
CA ILE A 42 11.59 3.33 1.44
C ILE A 42 11.08 3.48 2.87
N LYS A 43 11.98 3.86 3.76
CA LYS A 43 11.71 4.06 5.20
C LYS A 43 11.39 5.53 5.50
N PRO A 44 10.70 5.83 6.62
CA PRO A 44 10.34 7.19 7.05
C PRO A 44 11.48 8.20 6.94
N ARG A 45 12.69 7.81 7.36
CA ARG A 45 13.84 8.72 7.38
C ARG A 45 14.22 9.25 6.00
N LEU A 46 14.06 8.44 4.95
CA LEU A 46 14.37 8.90 3.59
C LEU A 46 13.34 9.93 3.10
N PHE A 47 12.06 9.75 3.46
CA PHE A 47 11.02 10.77 3.18
C PHE A 47 11.33 12.10 3.86
N SER A 48 11.75 12.08 5.13
CA SER A 48 12.15 13.31 5.83
C SER A 48 13.34 14.00 5.16
N LEU A 49 14.36 13.24 4.73
CA LEU A 49 15.51 13.79 4.02
C LEU A 49 15.12 14.40 2.66
N MET A 50 14.17 13.80 1.95
CA MET A 50 13.66 14.35 0.69
C MET A 50 12.88 15.65 0.92
N ALA A 51 12.02 15.71 1.95
CA ALA A 51 11.27 16.92 2.29
C ALA A 51 12.19 18.08 2.70
N GLU A 52 13.28 17.80 3.44
CA GLU A 52 14.26 18.83 3.80
C GLU A 52 14.94 19.48 2.57
N VAL A 53 15.16 18.69 1.50
CA VAL A 53 15.79 19.13 0.25
C VAL A 53 14.78 19.78 -0.71
N ALA A 54 13.51 19.39 -0.65
CA ALA A 54 12.45 19.85 -1.56
C ALA A 54 11.89 21.25 -1.25
N ASN A 55 12.47 21.98 -0.28
CA ASN A 55 12.07 23.32 0.18
C ASN A 55 12.06 24.44 -0.89
N ASP A 56 12.21 24.14 -2.18
CA ASP A 56 11.90 25.05 -3.28
C ASP A 56 10.51 24.69 -3.88
N ASP A 57 9.52 25.52 -3.55
CA ASP A 57 8.27 25.76 -4.27
C ASP A 57 7.11 24.71 -4.28
N GLN A 58 7.08 23.66 -3.44
CA GLN A 58 5.96 22.69 -3.45
C GLN A 58 5.35 22.31 -2.08
N ASP A 59 4.64 23.25 -1.45
CA ASP A 59 3.92 23.07 -0.17
C ASP A 59 2.98 21.83 -0.12
N ASP A 60 2.31 21.51 -1.24
CA ASP A 60 1.37 20.39 -1.30
C ASP A 60 2.09 19.03 -1.28
N PHE A 61 3.29 18.94 -1.88
CA PHE A 61 4.10 17.72 -1.94
C PHE A 61 4.72 17.38 -0.57
N ASP A 62 5.23 18.40 0.12
CA ASP A 62 5.80 18.28 1.46
C ASP A 62 4.78 17.76 2.47
N SER A 63 3.54 18.25 2.38
CA SER A 63 2.47 17.84 3.29
C SER A 63 2.05 16.36 3.11
N VAL A 64 2.24 15.78 1.92
CA VAL A 64 1.93 14.35 1.69
C VAL A 64 3.11 13.49 2.11
N ILE A 65 4.33 13.84 1.72
CA ILE A 65 5.55 13.07 2.06
C ILE A 65 5.74 12.97 3.57
N THR A 66 5.50 14.05 4.30
CA THR A 66 5.62 14.07 5.78
C THR A 66 4.65 13.11 6.48
N ASN A 67 3.52 12.79 5.85
CA ASN A 67 2.54 11.85 6.37
C ASN A 67 2.82 10.38 5.97
N LEU A 68 3.82 10.12 5.12
CA LEU A 68 4.21 8.77 4.73
C LEU A 68 5.11 8.14 5.79
N THR A 69 4.77 6.92 6.18
CA THR A 69 5.56 6.08 7.09
C THR A 69 6.24 4.92 6.37
N GLY A 70 5.96 4.72 5.08
CA GLY A 70 6.58 3.67 4.30
C GLY A 70 6.11 3.64 2.85
N LEU A 71 7.01 3.25 1.94
CA LEU A 71 6.67 2.81 0.60
C LEU A 71 7.35 1.46 0.36
N LYS A 72 6.59 0.50 -0.16
CA LYS A 72 7.11 -0.81 -0.57
C LYS A 72 6.66 -1.09 -1.99
N VAL A 73 7.60 -1.48 -2.83
CA VAL A 73 7.34 -1.89 -4.21
C VAL A 73 7.91 -3.28 -4.41
N LEU A 74 7.09 -4.18 -4.92
CA LEU A 74 7.44 -5.52 -5.35
C LEU A 74 7.07 -5.63 -6.82
N ALA A 75 8.08 -5.72 -7.69
CA ALA A 75 7.89 -5.81 -9.12
C ALA A 75 8.56 -7.07 -9.66
N ALA A 76 7.93 -7.73 -10.63
CA ALA A 76 8.52 -8.83 -11.37
C ALA A 76 8.21 -8.62 -12.85
N ASP A 77 9.26 -8.63 -13.67
CA ASP A 77 9.19 -8.53 -15.12
C ASP A 77 9.57 -9.86 -15.75
N ASN A 78 9.05 -10.12 -16.96
CA ASN A 78 9.32 -11.35 -17.71
C ASN A 78 8.92 -12.65 -16.97
N VAL A 79 7.93 -12.59 -16.09
CA VAL A 79 7.32 -13.78 -15.48
C VAL A 79 6.36 -14.44 -16.47
N THR A 80 5.92 -15.66 -16.19
CA THR A 80 4.89 -16.36 -17.01
C THR A 80 3.53 -16.42 -16.32
N ASN A 81 3.45 -15.91 -15.10
CA ASN A 81 2.32 -16.11 -14.19
C ASN A 81 1.89 -14.82 -13.48
N GLY A 82 2.07 -13.66 -14.11
CA GLY A 82 1.74 -12.35 -13.52
C GLY A 82 0.28 -12.26 -13.05
N LEU A 83 -0.68 -12.65 -13.90
CA LEU A 83 -2.11 -12.69 -13.55
C LEU A 83 -2.44 -13.69 -12.43
N THR A 84 -1.66 -14.77 -12.28
CA THR A 84 -1.82 -15.70 -11.15
C THR A 84 -1.32 -15.07 -9.85
N MET A 85 -0.18 -14.37 -9.89
CA MET A 85 0.34 -13.61 -8.75
C MET A 85 -0.65 -12.52 -8.32
N PHE A 86 -1.23 -11.79 -9.27
CA PHE A 86 -2.27 -10.80 -9.04
C PHE A 86 -3.46 -11.35 -8.26
N LYS A 87 -4.05 -12.46 -8.73
CA LYS A 87 -5.18 -13.11 -8.05
C LYS A 87 -4.82 -13.59 -6.64
N LYS A 88 -3.62 -14.14 -6.47
CA LYS A 88 -3.13 -14.59 -5.15
C LYS A 88 -2.92 -13.41 -4.19
N ALA A 89 -2.34 -12.32 -4.67
CA ALA A 89 -2.13 -11.10 -3.89
C ALA A 89 -3.46 -10.48 -3.47
N GLY A 90 -4.38 -10.26 -4.42
CA GLY A 90 -5.73 -9.72 -4.15
C GLY A 90 -6.50 -10.56 -3.14
N ALA A 91 -6.54 -11.89 -3.32
CA ALA A 91 -7.20 -12.79 -2.37
C ALA A 91 -6.57 -12.77 -0.96
N LYS A 92 -5.28 -12.45 -0.85
CA LYS A 92 -4.62 -12.30 0.46
C LYS A 92 -4.94 -10.95 1.09
N LEU A 93 -5.05 -9.88 0.32
CA LEU A 93 -5.49 -8.56 0.80
C LEU A 93 -6.93 -8.62 1.32
N GLU A 94 -7.86 -9.15 0.53
CA GLU A 94 -9.28 -9.26 0.87
C GLU A 94 -9.51 -10.07 2.16
N LYS A 95 -8.72 -11.14 2.38
CA LYS A 95 -8.76 -11.93 3.62
C LYS A 95 -8.25 -11.19 4.86
N ASN A 96 -7.52 -10.09 4.69
CA ASN A 96 -6.82 -9.39 5.76
C ASN A 96 -7.29 -7.94 5.94
N ARG A 97 -8.61 -7.72 5.80
CA ARG A 97 -9.31 -6.46 6.11
C ARG A 97 -9.09 -5.31 5.11
N TYR A 98 -8.42 -5.55 3.99
CA TYR A 98 -8.32 -4.54 2.94
C TYR A 98 -9.64 -4.48 2.16
N GLU A 99 -10.10 -3.26 1.87
CA GLU A 99 -11.26 -2.98 1.04
C GLU A 99 -10.81 -2.66 -0.39
N GLU A 100 -11.41 -3.30 -1.40
CA GLU A 100 -11.17 -2.98 -2.81
C GLU A 100 -11.96 -1.72 -3.19
N LEU A 101 -11.28 -0.69 -3.68
CA LEU A 101 -11.90 0.57 -4.10
C LEU A 101 -12.12 0.68 -5.60
N LEU A 102 -11.20 0.10 -6.38
CA LEU A 102 -11.21 0.22 -7.83
C LEU A 102 -10.64 -1.05 -8.46
N TYR A 103 -11.30 -1.51 -9.52
CA TYR A 103 -10.79 -2.54 -10.42
C TYR A 103 -10.84 -2.02 -11.87
N VAL A 104 -9.69 -2.07 -12.55
CA VAL A 104 -9.56 -1.67 -13.96
C VAL A 104 -9.08 -2.84 -14.78
N HIS A 105 -9.78 -3.11 -15.89
CA HIS A 105 -9.37 -4.06 -16.90
C HIS A 105 -8.99 -3.32 -18.18
N LYS A 106 -7.74 -3.48 -18.64
CA LYS A 106 -7.23 -2.85 -19.86
C LYS A 106 -7.19 -3.85 -21.02
N PRO A 107 -7.37 -3.41 -22.29
CA PRO A 107 -7.42 -4.28 -23.47
C PRO A 107 -6.22 -5.22 -23.67
N ASN A 108 -5.05 -4.85 -23.15
CA ASN A 108 -3.80 -5.63 -23.23
C ASN A 108 -3.69 -6.73 -22.16
N LYS A 109 -4.82 -7.18 -21.57
CA LYS A 109 -4.87 -8.12 -20.45
C LYS A 109 -4.14 -7.61 -19.20
N THR A 110 -4.05 -6.28 -19.05
CA THR A 110 -3.56 -5.69 -17.80
C THR A 110 -4.73 -5.51 -16.85
N GLU A 111 -4.57 -6.02 -15.64
CA GLU A 111 -5.50 -5.83 -14.53
C GLU A 111 -4.85 -4.87 -13.52
N VAL A 112 -5.66 -3.97 -12.96
CA VAL A 112 -5.24 -3.06 -11.88
C VAL A 112 -6.29 -3.11 -10.78
N ARG A 113 -5.86 -3.19 -9.52
CA ARG A 113 -6.73 -3.05 -8.34
C ARG A 113 -6.14 -2.06 -7.35
N PHE A 114 -7.01 -1.29 -6.74
CA PHE A 114 -6.68 -0.42 -5.61
C PHE A 114 -7.38 -0.93 -4.36
N TYR A 115 -6.63 -0.99 -3.27
CA TYR A 115 -7.12 -1.40 -1.97
C TYR A 115 -6.72 -0.38 -0.89
N ILE A 116 -7.53 -0.27 0.16
CA ILE A 116 -7.20 0.48 1.37
C ILE A 116 -7.33 -0.40 2.61
N ASP A 117 -6.58 -0.08 3.66
CA ASP A 117 -6.83 -0.54 5.03
C ASP A 117 -7.02 0.69 5.92
N GLU A 118 -8.16 0.73 6.62
CA GLU A 118 -8.54 1.81 7.51
C GLU A 118 -8.33 1.44 8.98
N ASP A 119 -8.05 2.45 9.80
CA ASP A 119 -8.14 2.31 11.24
C ASP A 119 -9.61 2.34 11.72
N LYS A 120 -9.81 2.16 13.03
CA LYS A 120 -11.17 2.15 13.61
C LYS A 120 -11.87 3.52 13.55
N SER A 121 -11.13 4.58 13.24
CA SER A 121 -11.64 5.95 13.13
C SER A 121 -11.97 6.33 11.68
N GLY A 122 -11.83 5.40 10.72
CA GLY A 122 -12.08 5.64 9.30
C GLY A 122 -10.93 6.39 8.61
N LYS A 123 -9.74 6.43 9.21
CA LYS A 123 -8.56 7.00 8.55
C LYS A 123 -7.82 5.92 7.78
N ILE A 124 -7.43 6.23 6.55
CA ILE A 124 -6.68 5.32 5.71
C ILE A 124 -5.22 5.30 6.20
N LYS A 125 -4.77 4.12 6.61
CA LYS A 125 -3.40 3.92 7.09
C LYS A 125 -2.50 3.25 6.05
N GLU A 126 -3.10 2.60 5.05
CA GLU A 126 -2.38 1.94 3.98
C GLU A 126 -3.19 1.96 2.67
N LEU A 127 -2.50 2.26 1.57
CA LEU A 127 -3.01 2.18 0.21
C LEU A 127 -2.18 1.16 -0.56
N VAL A 128 -2.83 0.22 -1.24
CA VAL A 128 -2.17 -0.82 -2.03
C VAL A 128 -2.65 -0.77 -3.47
N LEU A 129 -1.71 -0.71 -4.41
CA LEU A 129 -1.94 -0.86 -5.83
C LEU A 129 -1.39 -2.22 -6.28
N LEU A 130 -2.25 -3.02 -6.89
CA LEU A 130 -1.86 -4.21 -7.64
C LEU A 130 -2.00 -3.93 -9.12
N SER A 131 -1.00 -4.27 -9.91
CA SER A 131 -1.08 -4.27 -11.37
C SER A 131 -0.41 -5.51 -11.93
N ALA A 132 -1.01 -6.14 -12.92
CA ALA A 132 -0.39 -7.27 -13.58
C ALA A 132 -0.82 -7.41 -15.03
N SER A 133 0.07 -7.96 -15.83
CA SER A 133 -0.20 -8.50 -17.16
C SER A 133 0.15 -10.00 -17.16
N PRO A 134 0.02 -10.71 -18.29
CA PRO A 134 0.51 -12.09 -18.37
C PRO A 134 2.00 -12.22 -17.99
N THR A 135 2.82 -11.21 -18.29
CA THR A 135 4.27 -11.26 -18.13
C THR A 135 4.85 -10.39 -17.03
N ASN A 136 4.06 -9.50 -16.44
CA ASN A 136 4.53 -8.56 -15.42
C ASN A 136 3.60 -8.59 -14.21
N PHE A 137 4.16 -8.31 -13.04
CA PHE A 137 3.42 -8.13 -11.80
C PHE A 137 4.05 -6.99 -11.00
N VAL A 138 3.22 -6.08 -10.50
CA VAL A 138 3.61 -4.97 -9.64
C VAL A 138 2.66 -4.90 -8.48
N MET A 139 3.22 -4.77 -7.29
CA MET A 139 2.52 -4.51 -6.06
C MET A 139 3.21 -3.36 -5.34
N LEU A 140 2.45 -2.29 -5.12
CA LEU A 140 2.91 -1.10 -4.43
C LEU A 140 2.06 -0.91 -3.17
N SER A 141 2.70 -0.64 -2.04
CA SER A 141 2.05 -0.27 -0.79
C SER A 141 2.64 1.04 -0.28
N ILE A 142 1.75 1.95 0.10
CA ILE A 142 2.06 3.20 0.78
C ILE A 142 1.41 3.14 2.15
N THR A 143 2.19 3.31 3.21
CA THR A 143 1.66 3.41 4.58
C THR A 143 1.83 4.84 5.09
N GLY A 144 0.90 5.31 5.90
CA GLY A 144 0.95 6.67 6.42
C GLY A 144 -0.35 7.09 7.13
N ASN A 145 -0.49 8.38 7.38
CA ASN A 145 -1.78 8.99 7.67
C ASN A 145 -2.32 9.58 6.36
N LEU A 146 -3.01 8.75 5.59
CA LEU A 146 -3.29 9.02 4.18
C LEU A 146 -4.62 9.76 4.03
N ASP A 147 -4.57 10.86 3.30
CA ASP A 147 -5.74 11.63 2.88
C ASP A 147 -5.91 11.44 1.36
N LEU A 148 -6.95 10.70 0.94
CA LEU A 148 -7.20 10.40 -0.47
C LEU A 148 -7.37 11.66 -1.32
N ASP A 149 -7.92 12.74 -0.75
CA ASP A 149 -8.11 14.01 -1.45
C ASP A 149 -6.77 14.71 -1.73
N LYS A 150 -5.74 14.42 -0.94
CA LYS A 150 -4.37 14.92 -1.17
C LYS A 150 -3.59 14.01 -2.09
N ILE A 151 -3.78 12.69 -1.99
CA ILE A 151 -3.12 11.71 -2.86
C ILE A 151 -3.63 11.82 -4.30
N SER A 152 -4.93 12.06 -4.51
CA SER A 152 -5.48 12.29 -5.85
C SER A 152 -4.87 13.53 -6.53
N LYS A 153 -4.54 14.58 -5.78
CA LYS A 153 -3.85 15.76 -6.32
C LYS A 153 -2.43 15.46 -6.80
N LEU A 154 -1.70 14.56 -6.13
CA LEU A 154 -0.38 14.11 -6.59
C LEU A 154 -0.47 13.32 -7.91
N SER A 155 -1.59 12.66 -8.17
CA SER A 155 -1.83 11.93 -9.42
C SER A 155 -1.90 12.83 -10.64
N GLY A 156 -2.36 14.07 -10.48
CA GLY A 156 -2.37 15.06 -11.56
C GLY A 156 -0.98 15.51 -11.99
N SER A 157 0.04 15.26 -11.17
CA SER A 157 1.44 15.65 -11.39
C SER A 157 2.35 14.47 -11.77
N ALA A 158 1.93 13.24 -11.48
CA ALA A 158 2.67 12.00 -11.77
C ALA A 158 1.80 11.08 -12.63
N ASP A 159 2.30 10.72 -13.82
CA ASP A 159 1.62 9.87 -14.81
C ASP A 159 1.49 8.42 -14.30
N ILE A 160 0.59 8.19 -13.33
CA ILE A 160 0.37 6.91 -12.67
C ILE A 160 -0.76 6.16 -13.39
N PRO A 161 -0.48 5.02 -14.07
CA PRO A 161 -1.49 4.33 -14.85
C PRO A 161 -2.66 3.83 -13.98
N GLY A 162 -3.87 4.35 -14.22
CA GLY A 162 -5.12 3.88 -13.59
C GLY A 162 -5.71 4.79 -12.51
N MET A 163 -5.09 5.94 -12.21
CA MET A 163 -5.67 6.95 -11.31
C MET A 163 -6.65 7.92 -12.00
N GLU A 164 -6.61 8.03 -13.32
CA GLU A 164 -7.58 8.80 -14.14
C GLU A 164 -9.04 8.34 -13.96
N ASP A 165 -9.23 7.11 -13.49
CA ASP A 165 -10.54 6.54 -13.21
C ASP A 165 -11.02 6.80 -11.78
N LEU A 166 -10.14 7.15 -10.83
CA LEU A 166 -10.50 7.55 -9.46
C LEU A 166 -11.09 8.96 -9.42
N ASP A 167 -10.58 9.88 -10.26
CA ASP A 167 -11.11 11.24 -10.41
C ASP A 167 -12.59 11.26 -10.83
N LYS A 168 -13.05 10.24 -11.56
CA LYS A 168 -14.45 10.09 -11.98
C LYS A 168 -15.36 9.64 -10.83
N VAL A 169 -14.82 8.94 -9.84
CA VAL A 169 -15.55 8.43 -8.66
C VAL A 169 -15.60 9.49 -7.55
N GLY A 170 -14.60 10.37 -7.46
CA GLY A 170 -14.49 11.46 -6.47
C GLY A 170 -15.43 12.67 -6.64
N GLY A 171 -16.37 12.66 -7.58
CA GLY A 171 -17.55 13.52 -7.50
C GLY A 171 -17.37 15.02 -7.78
N LYS A 172 -16.47 15.44 -8.67
CA LYS A 172 -16.55 16.80 -9.24
C LYS A 172 -17.05 16.77 -10.68
N LYS A 173 -18.36 17.03 -10.83
CA LYS A 173 -18.94 17.46 -12.11
C LYS A 173 -18.20 18.70 -12.58
N LYS A 174 -17.42 18.59 -13.67
CA LYS A 174 -16.99 19.73 -14.48
C LYS A 174 -18.27 20.46 -14.91
N LYS A 175 -18.46 21.68 -14.42
CA LYS A 175 -19.31 22.66 -15.10
C LYS A 175 -18.52 23.11 -16.32
N GLU A 176 -19.11 22.89 -17.50
CA GLU A 176 -18.75 23.57 -18.75
C GLU A 176 -18.86 25.10 -18.60
#